data_AF-A0A8C9RZQ6-F1
#
_entry.id   AF-A0A8C9RZQ6-F1
#
_cell.length_a   1.000
_cell.length_b   1.000
_cell.length_c   1.000
_cell.angle_alpha   90.00
_cell.angle_beta   90.00
_cell.angle_gamma   90.00
#
_symmetry.space_group_name_H-M   'P 1'
#
loop_
_entity.id
_entity.type
_entity.pdbx_description
1 polymer ?
#
loop_
_entity_poly.entity_id
_entity_poly.type
_entity_poly.pdbx_seq_one_letter_code
_entity_poly.pdbx_strand_id
1 'polypeptide(L)'
;RLLTRFPSAPSIPGGFSAEIYAAESMAADMDPWIKFDALKTPRAEFEGWLKSNRPSQVMRYGDGEDGSSPVGWIAVYGPDEFPNSGDVVGLQESWEKLLASGRLVDFQTVKELALNHNVLTGKWLMHLDTGFKVDHAWECIARATIEGKISAAKVSPRGRESDGQHVICVYNQTFTNEEQVIRLDSVIRATGVKCPLFYKPDVYTYLGIYRNNRWKLCPTIYESRFDLECVPRRSHIVNRVTGLVVT
;
A
#
# COMPACT_ATOMS: atom_id res chain seq x y z
N ARG A 1 3.78 36.55 10.65
CA ARG A 1 2.79 35.56 11.14
C ARG A 1 1.63 35.52 10.16
N LEU A 2 1.64 34.57 9.23
CA LEU A 2 0.51 34.26 8.35
C LEU A 2 0.41 32.73 8.32
N LEU A 3 -0.52 32.21 9.11
CA LEU A 3 -0.89 30.80 9.11
C LEU A 3 -1.81 30.57 7.91
N THR A 4 -1.26 30.10 6.80
CA THR A 4 -2.05 29.55 5.70
C THR A 4 -2.66 28.24 6.18
N ARG A 5 -3.91 28.29 6.63
CA ARG A 5 -4.75 27.10 6.81
C ARG A 5 -4.92 26.45 5.44
N PHE A 6 -4.36 25.25 5.27
CA PHE A 6 -4.72 24.40 4.14
C PHE A 6 -6.23 24.08 4.24
N PRO A 7 -7.01 24.25 3.16
CA PRO A 7 -8.40 23.85 3.17
C PRO A 7 -8.47 22.33 3.37
N SER A 8 -9.20 21.91 4.40
CA SER A 8 -9.64 20.53 4.53
C SER A 8 -10.39 20.14 3.27
N ALA A 9 -9.97 19.06 2.61
CA ALA A 9 -10.65 18.53 1.45
C ALA A 9 -12.15 18.35 1.75
N PRO A 10 -13.06 18.76 0.86
CA PRO A 10 -14.50 18.62 1.08
C PRO A 10 -14.83 17.14 1.31
N SER A 11 -15.56 16.85 2.39
CA SER A 11 -16.13 15.53 2.63
C SER A 11 -17.14 15.24 1.53
N ILE A 12 -16.80 14.32 0.63
CA ILE A 12 -17.70 13.82 -0.40
C ILE A 12 -18.81 13.01 0.31
N PRO A 13 -20.10 13.37 0.20
CA PRO A 13 -21.19 12.53 0.66
C PRO A 13 -21.20 11.24 -0.17
N GLY A 14 -20.94 10.09 0.45
CA GLY A 14 -20.89 8.79 -0.23
C GLY A 14 -19.62 7.96 -0.01
N GLY A 15 -18.65 8.41 0.79
CA GLY A 15 -17.49 7.58 1.14
C GLY A 15 -17.86 6.48 2.16
N PHE A 16 -17.40 5.25 1.93
CA PHE A 16 -17.53 4.16 2.89
C PHE A 16 -16.86 4.48 4.24
N SER A 17 -17.31 3.81 5.30
CA SER A 17 -16.72 3.95 6.64
C SER A 17 -15.36 3.26 6.71
N ALA A 18 -14.55 3.62 7.71
CA ALA A 18 -13.25 2.99 7.91
C ALA A 18 -13.38 1.47 8.17
N GLU A 19 -14.47 1.07 8.83
CA GLU A 19 -14.80 -0.31 9.16
C GLU A 19 -15.08 -1.14 7.90
N ILE A 20 -15.76 -0.59 6.90
CA ILE A 20 -16.01 -1.26 5.61
C ILE A 20 -14.68 -1.52 4.89
N TYR A 21 -13.82 -0.50 4.78
CA TYR A 21 -12.49 -0.68 4.19
C TYR A 21 -11.63 -1.69 4.95
N ALA A 22 -11.73 -1.72 6.28
CA ALA A 22 -11.04 -2.72 7.10
C ALA A 22 -11.58 -4.13 6.82
N ALA A 23 -12.90 -4.30 6.75
CA ALA A 23 -13.53 -5.58 6.44
C ALA A 23 -13.16 -6.09 5.04
N GLU A 24 -13.16 -5.21 4.03
CA GLU A 24 -12.73 -5.55 2.66
C GLU A 24 -11.25 -5.98 2.62
N SER A 25 -10.38 -5.25 3.31
CA SER A 25 -8.96 -5.62 3.40
C SER A 25 -8.77 -6.98 4.08
N MET A 26 -9.50 -7.26 5.17
CA MET A 26 -9.43 -8.55 5.84
C MET A 26 -9.96 -9.68 4.96
N ALA A 27 -11.07 -9.47 4.25
CA ALA A 27 -11.62 -10.45 3.33
C ALA A 27 -10.64 -10.78 2.19
N ALA A 28 -9.97 -9.78 1.61
CA ALA A 28 -8.93 -9.99 0.60
C ALA A 28 -7.71 -10.75 1.16
N ASP A 29 -7.35 -10.55 2.42
CA ASP A 29 -6.22 -11.25 3.03
C ASP A 29 -6.57 -12.70 3.44
N MET A 30 -7.85 -13.03 3.63
CA MET A 30 -8.34 -14.40 3.93
C MET A 30 -8.47 -15.30 2.69
N ASP A 31 -8.67 -14.73 1.52
CA ASP A 31 -8.77 -15.49 0.27
C ASP A 31 -7.39 -15.92 -0.26
N PRO A 32 -7.31 -16.98 -1.10
CA PRO A 32 -6.05 -17.40 -1.72
C PRO A 32 -5.37 -16.28 -2.52
N TRP A 33 -4.04 -16.24 -2.51
CA TRP A 33 -3.27 -15.29 -3.32
C TRP A 33 -2.54 -16.02 -4.43
N ILE A 34 -2.44 -15.38 -5.58
CA ILE A 34 -1.52 -15.77 -6.64
C ILE A 34 -0.15 -15.19 -6.30
N LYS A 35 0.83 -16.05 -6.03
CA LYS A 35 2.16 -15.62 -5.55
C LYS A 35 3.26 -16.04 -6.51
N PHE A 36 4.23 -15.16 -6.73
CA PHE A 36 5.56 -15.50 -7.24
C PHE A 36 6.58 -15.19 -6.16
N ASP A 37 7.32 -16.19 -5.70
CA ASP A 37 8.32 -16.05 -4.65
C ASP A 37 9.69 -16.33 -5.24
N ALA A 38 10.53 -15.30 -5.39
CA ALA A 38 11.83 -15.44 -6.05
C ALA A 38 12.79 -16.39 -5.32
N LEU A 39 12.53 -16.72 -4.04
CA LEU A 39 13.29 -17.73 -3.30
C LEU A 39 12.81 -19.16 -3.56
N LYS A 40 11.55 -19.34 -3.99
CA LYS A 40 10.92 -20.66 -4.14
C LYS A 40 10.64 -21.06 -5.58
N THR A 41 10.51 -20.08 -6.47
CA THR A 41 10.11 -20.30 -7.87
C THR A 41 11.26 -19.92 -8.81
N PRO A 42 11.64 -20.80 -9.77
CA PRO A 42 12.68 -20.50 -10.74
C PRO A 42 12.39 -19.22 -11.53
N ARG A 43 13.40 -18.36 -11.67
CA ARG A 43 13.29 -17.09 -12.42
C ARG A 43 12.83 -17.28 -13.87
N ALA A 44 13.15 -18.42 -14.50
CA ALA A 44 12.74 -18.71 -15.88
C ALA A 44 11.22 -18.80 -16.06
N GLU A 45 10.46 -19.09 -15.00
CA GLU A 45 9.00 -19.18 -15.04
C GLU A 45 8.30 -17.81 -14.95
N PHE A 46 9.04 -16.77 -14.54
CA PHE A 46 8.48 -15.46 -14.22
C PHE A 46 7.73 -14.79 -15.38
N GLU A 47 8.26 -14.89 -16.61
CA GLU A 47 7.61 -14.32 -17.79
C GLU A 47 6.28 -15.00 -18.12
N GLY A 48 6.23 -16.33 -17.96
CA GLY A 48 5.01 -17.10 -18.15
C GLY A 48 3.99 -16.72 -17.07
N TRP A 49 4.44 -16.66 -15.82
CA TRP A 49 3.61 -16.28 -14.69
C TRP A 49 3.00 -14.87 -14.85
N LEU A 50 3.79 -13.87 -15.25
CA LEU A 50 3.28 -12.51 -15.48
C LEU A 50 2.20 -12.47 -16.57
N LYS A 51 2.39 -13.22 -17.66
CA LYS A 51 1.44 -13.27 -18.77
C LYS A 51 0.12 -13.90 -18.36
N SER A 52 0.16 -14.96 -17.54
CA SER A 52 -1.04 -15.67 -17.07
C SER A 52 -1.78 -14.94 -15.94
N ASN A 53 -1.11 -14.05 -15.20
CA ASN A 53 -1.65 -13.43 -13.98
C ASN A 53 -1.73 -11.91 -14.09
N ARG A 54 -2.28 -11.40 -15.21
CA ARG A 54 -2.47 -9.96 -15.42
C ARG A 54 -3.54 -9.42 -14.48
N PRO A 55 -3.27 -8.36 -13.70
CA PRO A 55 -4.24 -7.82 -12.75
C PRO A 55 -5.54 -7.38 -13.43
N SER A 56 -5.49 -6.88 -14.67
CA SER A 56 -6.70 -6.50 -15.41
C SER A 56 -7.62 -7.66 -15.79
N GLN A 57 -7.13 -8.91 -15.73
CA GLN A 57 -7.84 -10.11 -16.15
C GLN A 57 -8.21 -11.03 -14.98
N VAL A 58 -7.37 -11.10 -13.96
CA VAL A 58 -7.64 -11.92 -12.76
C VAL A 58 -8.82 -11.32 -11.99
N MET A 59 -9.88 -12.10 -11.80
CA MET A 59 -11.11 -11.65 -11.14
C MET A 59 -11.09 -11.91 -9.63
N ARG A 60 -11.50 -10.92 -8.84
CA ARG A 60 -11.56 -11.00 -7.36
C ARG A 60 -12.39 -12.17 -6.84
N TYR A 61 -13.54 -12.42 -7.45
CA TYR A 61 -14.53 -13.41 -6.99
C TYR A 61 -14.69 -14.60 -7.96
N GLY A 62 -13.81 -14.72 -8.96
CA GLY A 62 -14.03 -15.58 -10.11
C GLY A 62 -15.12 -15.04 -11.06
N ASP A 63 -15.28 -15.71 -12.19
CA ASP A 63 -16.33 -15.46 -13.20
C ASP A 63 -17.67 -16.08 -12.82
N GLY A 64 -17.70 -17.05 -11.90
CA GLY A 64 -18.92 -17.75 -11.47
C GLY A 64 -19.43 -18.78 -12.49
N GLU A 65 -18.85 -18.83 -13.68
CA GLU A 65 -19.16 -19.79 -14.75
C GLU A 65 -18.08 -20.88 -14.87
N ASP A 66 -16.80 -20.57 -14.59
CA ASP A 66 -15.68 -21.51 -14.78
C ASP A 66 -15.22 -22.18 -13.47
N GLY A 67 -15.94 -21.98 -12.35
CA GLY A 67 -15.58 -22.53 -11.05
C GLY A 67 -14.26 -21.97 -10.47
N SER A 68 -13.81 -20.82 -10.98
CA SER A 68 -12.59 -20.15 -10.53
C SER A 68 -12.71 -19.68 -9.07
N SER A 69 -11.71 -20.01 -8.25
CA SER A 69 -11.70 -19.64 -6.83
C SER A 69 -11.45 -18.14 -6.64
N PRO A 70 -11.96 -17.52 -5.56
CA PRO A 70 -11.65 -16.13 -5.23
C PRO A 70 -10.14 -15.90 -5.11
N VAL A 71 -9.69 -14.74 -5.58
CA VAL A 71 -8.29 -14.31 -5.45
C VAL A 71 -8.26 -13.07 -4.59
N GLY A 72 -7.54 -13.11 -3.48
CA GLY A 72 -7.34 -11.95 -2.62
C GLY A 72 -6.38 -10.93 -3.22
N TRP A 73 -5.19 -11.42 -3.60
CA TRP A 73 -4.10 -10.60 -4.14
C TRP A 73 -3.27 -11.37 -5.16
N ILE A 74 -2.64 -10.61 -6.07
CA ILE A 74 -1.51 -11.09 -6.87
C ILE A 74 -0.26 -10.48 -6.26
N ALA A 75 0.72 -11.28 -5.87
CA ALA A 75 1.89 -10.83 -5.11
C ALA A 75 3.21 -11.38 -5.68
N VAL A 76 4.26 -10.56 -5.60
CA VAL A 76 5.64 -10.93 -5.92
C VAL A 76 6.51 -10.63 -4.71
N TYR A 77 7.34 -11.60 -4.33
CA TYR A 77 8.34 -11.47 -3.29
C TYR A 77 9.73 -11.50 -3.93
N GLY A 78 10.58 -10.55 -3.52
CA GLY A 78 11.95 -10.43 -4.02
C GLY A 78 12.86 -11.53 -3.46
N PRO A 79 14.13 -11.56 -3.90
CA PRO A 79 15.12 -12.52 -3.42
C PRO A 79 15.58 -12.24 -1.98
N ASP A 80 15.34 -11.04 -1.46
CA ASP A 80 15.66 -10.68 -0.08
C ASP A 80 14.53 -11.10 0.88
N GLU A 81 14.87 -11.50 2.10
CA GLU A 81 13.87 -11.84 3.11
C GLU A 81 12.93 -10.65 3.38
N PHE A 82 11.63 -10.92 3.23
CA PHE A 82 10.61 -9.96 3.62
C PHE A 82 10.45 -9.96 5.15
N PRO A 83 10.41 -8.80 5.83
CA PRO A 83 10.31 -8.76 7.28
C PRO A 83 9.07 -9.49 7.79
N ASN A 84 9.20 -10.15 8.94
CA ASN A 84 8.06 -10.64 9.71
C ASN A 84 7.15 -9.46 10.12
N SER A 85 5.85 -9.69 10.22
CA SER A 85 4.84 -8.68 10.55
C SER A 85 4.93 -8.11 11.97
N GLY A 86 5.86 -8.58 12.81
CA GLY A 86 5.94 -8.23 14.22
C GLY A 86 4.84 -8.87 15.07
N ASP A 87 4.64 -8.35 16.29
CA ASP A 87 3.61 -8.78 17.22
C ASP A 87 2.29 -8.03 16.97
N VAL A 88 1.56 -8.48 15.94
CA VAL A 88 0.26 -7.86 15.58
C VAL A 88 -0.79 -8.07 16.67
N VAL A 89 -0.75 -9.18 17.40
CA VAL A 89 -1.70 -9.48 18.49
C VAL A 89 -1.47 -8.53 19.66
N GLY A 90 -0.23 -8.42 20.14
CA GLY A 90 0.14 -7.48 21.21
C GLY A 90 -0.11 -6.02 20.82
N LEU A 91 0.08 -5.67 19.54
CA LEU A 91 -0.28 -4.37 18.99
C LEU A 91 -1.78 -4.08 19.16
N GLN A 92 -2.64 -5.02 18.78
CA GLN A 92 -4.10 -4.87 18.88
C GLN A 92 -4.56 -4.77 20.34
N GLU A 93 -4.02 -5.58 21.25
CA GLU A 93 -4.31 -5.48 22.68
C GLU A 93 -3.87 -4.12 23.28
N SER A 94 -2.70 -3.64 22.88
CA SER A 94 -2.18 -2.35 23.34
C SER A 94 -2.98 -1.17 22.79
N TRP A 95 -3.49 -1.32 21.57
CA TRP A 95 -4.41 -0.38 20.97
C TRP A 95 -5.73 -0.31 21.73
N GLU A 96 -6.33 -1.43 22.08
CA GLU A 96 -7.56 -1.46 22.90
C GLU A 96 -7.35 -0.78 24.26
N LYS A 97 -6.21 -1.03 24.92
CA LYS A 97 -5.82 -0.34 26.16
C LYS A 97 -5.68 1.17 25.96
N LEU A 98 -5.08 1.61 24.87
CA LEU A 98 -4.98 3.04 24.54
C LEU A 98 -6.37 3.66 24.39
N LEU A 99 -7.27 3.00 23.64
CA LEU A 99 -8.64 3.47 23.45
C LEU A 99 -9.42 3.54 24.77
N ALA A 100 -9.32 2.50 25.61
CA ALA A 100 -9.98 2.45 26.91
C ALA A 100 -9.46 3.52 27.89
N SER A 101 -8.19 3.93 27.76
CA SER A 101 -7.59 4.97 28.61
C SER A 101 -8.10 6.39 28.32
N GLY A 102 -8.77 6.61 27.17
CA GLY A 102 -9.18 7.95 26.74
C GLY A 102 -8.04 8.88 26.34
N ARG A 103 -6.80 8.38 26.27
CA ARG A 103 -5.65 9.14 25.76
C ARG A 103 -5.86 9.55 24.30
N LEU A 104 -5.20 10.64 23.91
CA LEU A 104 -5.21 11.12 22.53
C LEU A 104 -4.67 10.06 21.56
N VAL A 105 -5.43 9.85 20.48
CA VAL A 105 -5.01 9.04 19.34
C VAL A 105 -4.48 9.98 18.26
N ASP A 106 -3.18 9.94 18.04
CA ASP A 106 -2.48 10.71 17.01
C ASP A 106 -1.41 9.84 16.33
N PHE A 107 -0.66 10.39 15.37
CA PHE A 107 0.39 9.64 14.69
C PHE A 107 1.49 9.17 15.66
N GLN A 108 1.84 9.98 16.66
CA GLN A 108 2.95 9.69 17.56
C GLN A 108 2.60 8.52 18.47
N THR A 109 1.38 8.49 19.03
CA THR A 109 0.93 7.37 19.87
C THR A 109 0.80 6.07 19.06
N VAL A 110 0.33 6.15 17.81
CA VAL A 110 0.28 4.96 16.93
C VAL A 110 1.68 4.50 16.51
N LYS A 111 2.61 5.42 16.25
CA LYS A 111 4.02 5.12 15.95
C LYS A 111 4.71 4.43 17.13
N GLU A 112 4.46 4.89 18.36
CA GLU A 112 4.98 4.25 19.58
C GLU A 112 4.48 2.82 19.73
N LEU A 113 3.19 2.57 19.49
CA LEU A 113 2.65 1.21 19.47
C LEU A 113 3.34 0.34 18.42
N ALA A 114 3.52 0.85 17.20
CA ALA A 114 4.22 0.12 16.14
C ALA A 114 5.66 -0.26 16.54
N LEU A 115 6.39 0.67 17.16
CA LEU A 115 7.75 0.45 17.66
C LEU A 115 7.81 -0.62 18.75
N ASN A 116 6.90 -0.53 19.72
CA ASN A 116 6.86 -1.47 20.85
C ASN A 116 6.55 -2.91 20.43
N HIS A 117 5.83 -3.08 19.33
CA HIS A 117 5.38 -4.39 18.82
C HIS A 117 6.12 -4.83 17.56
N ASN A 118 7.15 -4.10 17.14
CA ASN A 118 7.91 -4.38 15.92
C ASN A 118 7.05 -4.50 14.63
N VAL A 119 5.92 -3.77 14.57
CA VAL A 119 5.03 -3.73 13.40
C VAL A 119 5.43 -2.54 12.52
N LEU A 120 6.57 -2.69 11.86
CA LEU A 120 7.30 -1.55 11.27
C LEU A 120 7.16 -1.41 9.76
N THR A 121 6.66 -2.40 9.05
CA THR A 121 6.54 -2.35 7.59
C THR A 121 5.59 -1.25 7.15
N GLY A 122 5.77 -0.80 5.91
CA GLY A 122 4.87 0.15 5.27
C GLY A 122 4.97 0.05 3.77
N LYS A 123 4.06 0.76 3.09
CA LYS A 123 3.85 0.60 1.66
C LYS A 123 3.47 1.90 0.97
N TRP A 124 4.05 2.10 -0.22
CA TRP A 124 3.49 3.03 -1.20
C TRP A 124 2.30 2.39 -1.90
N LEU A 125 1.20 3.14 -1.95
CA LEU A 125 -0.05 2.80 -2.64
C LEU A 125 -0.14 3.63 -3.92
N MET A 126 -0.50 3.02 -5.03
CA MET A 126 -0.85 3.70 -6.27
C MET A 126 -2.12 3.11 -6.88
N HIS A 127 -3.00 3.98 -7.35
CA HIS A 127 -4.24 3.59 -8.01
C HIS A 127 -4.13 3.80 -9.51
N LEU A 128 -4.50 2.78 -10.27
CA LEU A 128 -4.41 2.74 -11.73
C LEU A 128 -5.69 2.16 -12.30
N ASP A 129 -6.18 2.76 -13.38
CA ASP A 129 -7.36 2.26 -14.07
C ASP A 129 -7.08 0.87 -14.67
N THR A 130 -8.10 0.00 -14.65
CA THR A 130 -8.11 -1.33 -15.26
C THR A 130 -7.75 -1.24 -16.74
N GLY A 131 -6.90 -2.17 -17.18
CA GLY A 131 -6.44 -2.28 -18.57
C GLY A 131 -4.92 -2.22 -18.68
N PHE A 132 -4.42 -1.79 -19.83
CA PHE A 132 -2.99 -1.89 -20.15
C PHE A 132 -2.07 -1.09 -19.20
N LYS A 133 -2.56 0.01 -18.61
CA LYS A 133 -1.76 0.85 -17.71
C LYS A 133 -1.41 0.15 -16.40
N VAL A 134 -2.39 -0.49 -15.76
CA VAL A 134 -2.14 -1.28 -14.55
C VAL A 134 -1.26 -2.49 -14.86
N ASP A 135 -1.52 -3.19 -15.97
CA ASP A 135 -0.74 -4.38 -16.33
C ASP A 135 0.73 -4.02 -16.59
N HIS A 136 0.99 -2.94 -17.33
CA HIS A 136 2.35 -2.48 -17.59
C HIS A 136 3.05 -1.99 -16.31
N ALA A 137 2.38 -1.19 -15.49
CA ALA A 137 2.95 -0.72 -14.22
C ALA A 137 3.28 -1.90 -13.29
N TRP A 138 2.37 -2.87 -13.20
CA TRP A 138 2.56 -4.10 -12.43
C TRP A 138 3.73 -4.92 -12.96
N GLU A 139 3.85 -5.12 -14.27
CA GLU A 139 4.96 -5.83 -14.87
C GLU A 139 6.31 -5.20 -14.50
N CYS A 140 6.45 -3.88 -14.64
CA CYS A 140 7.69 -3.20 -14.31
C CYS A 140 8.02 -3.25 -12.81
N ILE A 141 7.01 -3.12 -11.94
CA ILE A 141 7.18 -3.25 -10.49
C ILE A 141 7.59 -4.68 -10.12
N ALA A 142 6.90 -5.68 -10.65
CA ALA A 142 7.19 -7.09 -10.40
C ALA A 142 8.62 -7.45 -10.85
N ARG A 143 9.07 -6.95 -12.01
CA ARG A 143 10.46 -7.07 -12.47
C ARG A 143 11.45 -6.46 -11.48
N ALA A 144 11.20 -5.23 -11.04
CA ALA A 144 12.05 -4.57 -10.04
C ALA A 144 12.09 -5.34 -8.71
N THR A 145 10.99 -6.00 -8.31
CA THR A 145 10.94 -6.87 -7.13
C THR A 145 11.83 -8.11 -7.28
N ILE A 146 11.73 -8.87 -8.36
CA ILE A 146 12.59 -10.06 -8.55
C ILE A 146 14.07 -9.72 -8.80
N GLU A 147 14.36 -8.46 -9.18
CA GLU A 147 15.72 -7.92 -9.28
C GLU A 147 16.30 -7.48 -7.93
N GLY A 148 15.55 -7.61 -6.82
CA GLY A 148 16.01 -7.22 -5.48
C GLY A 148 15.98 -5.70 -5.23
N LYS A 149 15.30 -4.91 -6.08
CA LYS A 149 15.15 -3.47 -5.86
C LYS A 149 13.99 -3.13 -4.93
N ILE A 150 13.03 -4.05 -4.83
CA ILE A 150 11.82 -3.96 -4.01
C ILE A 150 11.71 -5.28 -3.23
N SER A 151 11.38 -5.22 -1.95
CA SER A 151 11.28 -6.44 -1.13
C SER A 151 10.01 -7.26 -1.42
N ALA A 152 8.86 -6.58 -1.55
CA ALA A 152 7.62 -7.20 -1.98
C ALA A 152 6.68 -6.19 -2.64
N ALA A 153 5.84 -6.67 -3.53
CA ALA A 153 4.74 -5.91 -4.10
C ALA A 153 3.50 -6.78 -4.25
N LYS A 154 2.31 -6.16 -4.13
CA LYS A 154 1.04 -6.82 -4.44
C LYS A 154 0.10 -5.90 -5.20
N VAL A 155 -0.71 -6.46 -6.09
CA VAL A 155 -1.72 -5.75 -6.86
C VAL A 155 -3.09 -6.40 -6.65
N SER A 156 -4.13 -5.58 -6.53
CA SER A 156 -5.49 -6.09 -6.39
C SER A 156 -5.93 -6.74 -7.71
N PRO A 157 -6.66 -7.86 -7.67
CA PRO A 157 -7.36 -8.37 -8.84
C PRO A 157 -8.49 -7.42 -9.24
N ARG A 158 -9.09 -7.67 -10.41
CA ARG A 158 -10.23 -6.90 -10.91
C ARG A 158 -11.48 -7.18 -10.09
N GLY A 159 -12.05 -6.13 -9.50
CA GLY A 159 -13.36 -6.19 -8.85
C GLY A 159 -14.49 -6.14 -9.89
N ARG A 160 -15.67 -6.68 -9.53
CA ARG A 160 -16.91 -6.49 -10.31
C ARG A 160 -17.46 -5.07 -10.16
N GLU A 161 -17.34 -4.52 -8.96
CA GLU A 161 -17.91 -3.23 -8.53
C GLU A 161 -16.85 -2.15 -8.23
N SER A 162 -15.56 -2.48 -8.32
CA SER A 162 -14.50 -1.47 -8.21
C SER A 162 -14.73 -0.39 -9.26
N ASP A 163 -14.39 0.86 -8.97
CA ASP A 163 -14.46 2.05 -9.84
C ASP A 163 -13.63 1.94 -11.16
N GLY A 164 -13.34 0.73 -11.61
CA GLY A 164 -12.42 0.41 -12.68
C GLY A 164 -10.97 0.65 -12.26
N GLN A 165 -10.65 0.63 -10.96
CA GLN A 165 -9.30 0.90 -10.46
C GLN A 165 -8.72 -0.28 -9.68
N HIS A 166 -7.42 -0.47 -9.85
CA HIS A 166 -6.59 -1.39 -9.06
C HIS A 166 -5.70 -0.60 -8.12
N VAL A 167 -5.35 -1.20 -6.99
CA VAL A 167 -4.29 -0.70 -6.12
C VAL A 167 -3.05 -1.58 -6.26
N ILE A 168 -1.90 -0.97 -6.50
CA ILE A 168 -0.59 -1.61 -6.33
C ILE A 168 0.02 -1.11 -5.03
N CYS A 169 0.41 -2.05 -4.18
CA CYS A 169 1.13 -1.84 -2.92
C CYS A 169 2.59 -2.25 -3.11
N VAL A 170 3.52 -1.36 -2.79
CA VAL A 170 4.97 -1.63 -2.87
C VAL A 170 5.58 -1.39 -1.51
N TYR A 171 6.30 -2.37 -0.97
CA TYR A 171 6.69 -2.40 0.44
C TYR A 171 8.16 -2.07 0.66
N ASN A 172 8.47 -1.50 1.84
CA ASN A 172 9.80 -1.46 2.42
C ASN A 172 9.77 -1.96 3.88
N GLN A 173 10.96 -2.13 4.45
CA GLN A 173 11.13 -2.80 5.73
C GLN A 173 10.66 -1.97 6.94
N THR A 174 10.83 -0.65 6.90
CA THR A 174 10.38 0.21 8.00
C THR A 174 9.82 1.56 7.53
N PHE A 175 8.63 1.94 8.02
CA PHE A 175 8.08 3.27 7.80
C PHE A 175 8.75 4.36 8.63
N THR A 176 9.57 3.98 9.61
CA THR A 176 10.18 4.92 10.57
C THR A 176 11.43 5.59 10.05
N ASN A 177 12.02 5.06 8.97
CA ASN A 177 13.18 5.63 8.29
C ASN A 177 12.72 6.37 7.02
N GLU A 178 12.78 7.70 7.05
CA GLU A 178 12.37 8.57 5.95
C GLU A 178 13.19 8.32 4.66
N GLU A 179 14.49 8.05 4.79
CA GLU A 179 15.37 7.74 3.65
C GLU A 179 14.92 6.46 2.94
N GLN A 180 14.48 5.44 3.66
CA GLN A 180 13.94 4.22 3.03
C GLN A 180 12.65 4.51 2.26
N VAL A 181 11.79 5.38 2.78
CA VAL A 181 10.53 5.76 2.13
C VAL A 181 10.81 6.53 0.82
N ILE A 182 11.74 7.49 0.86
CA ILE A 182 12.17 8.29 -0.30
C ILE A 182 12.87 7.41 -1.33
N ARG A 183 13.75 6.51 -0.90
CA ARG A 183 14.43 5.56 -1.79
C ARG A 183 13.43 4.65 -2.49
N LEU A 184 12.42 4.15 -1.78
CA LEU A 184 11.39 3.31 -2.41
C LEU A 184 10.57 4.08 -3.45
N ASP A 185 10.22 5.35 -3.20
CA ASP A 185 9.60 6.21 -4.22
C ASP A 185 10.48 6.29 -5.47
N SER A 186 11.77 6.56 -5.30
CA SER A 186 12.72 6.67 -6.42
C SER A 186 12.78 5.37 -7.25
N VAL A 187 12.78 4.21 -6.58
CA VAL A 187 12.72 2.89 -7.26
C VAL A 187 11.42 2.74 -8.04
N ILE A 188 10.27 3.13 -7.47
CA ILE A 188 8.97 3.10 -8.16
C ILE A 188 8.97 4.06 -9.37
N ARG A 189 9.52 5.27 -9.24
CA ARG A 189 9.60 6.21 -10.37
C ARG A 189 10.49 5.69 -11.49
N ALA A 190 11.57 4.99 -11.17
CA ALA A 190 12.45 4.38 -12.15
C ALA A 190 11.77 3.27 -12.99
N THR A 191 10.65 2.70 -12.52
CA THR A 191 9.83 1.77 -13.33
C THR A 191 8.90 2.47 -14.32
N GLY A 192 8.87 3.81 -14.31
CA GLY A 192 8.03 4.63 -15.20
C GLY A 192 6.70 5.08 -14.59
N VAL A 193 6.42 4.74 -13.33
CA VAL A 193 5.19 5.13 -12.62
C VAL A 193 5.20 6.62 -12.30
N LYS A 194 4.16 7.34 -12.78
CA LYS A 194 4.03 8.80 -12.63
C LYS A 194 2.76 9.24 -11.91
N CYS A 195 1.85 8.32 -11.58
CA CYS A 195 0.66 8.66 -10.81
C CYS A 195 1.02 9.06 -9.37
N PRO A 196 0.12 9.74 -8.65
CA PRO A 196 0.32 10.03 -7.23
C PRO A 196 0.54 8.74 -6.43
N LEU A 197 1.50 8.77 -5.51
CA LEU A 197 1.73 7.70 -4.55
C LEU A 197 1.33 8.16 -3.16
N PHE A 198 0.79 7.26 -2.36
CA PHE A 198 0.44 7.53 -0.97
C PHE A 198 1.03 6.47 -0.04
N TYR A 199 1.79 6.88 0.96
CA TYR A 199 2.47 5.94 1.84
C TYR A 199 1.62 5.63 3.08
N LYS A 200 1.29 4.35 3.30
CA LYS A 200 0.52 3.87 4.45
C LYS A 200 1.39 2.92 5.30
N PRO A 201 1.59 3.20 6.60
CA PRO A 201 2.19 2.25 7.53
C PRO A 201 1.28 1.04 7.75
N ASP A 202 1.85 -0.16 7.90
CA ASP A 202 1.05 -1.36 8.11
C ASP A 202 0.32 -1.36 9.46
N VAL A 203 0.88 -0.68 10.48
CA VAL A 203 0.18 -0.43 11.74
C VAL A 203 -1.20 0.22 11.52
N TYR A 204 -1.36 1.11 10.54
CA TYR A 204 -2.67 1.70 10.25
C TYR A 204 -3.64 0.67 9.64
N THR A 205 -3.14 -0.27 8.85
CA THR A 205 -3.96 -1.38 8.32
C THR A 205 -4.40 -2.31 9.45
N TYR A 206 -3.48 -2.74 10.31
CA TYR A 206 -3.78 -3.67 11.41
C TYR A 206 -4.69 -3.07 12.49
N LEU A 207 -4.64 -1.76 12.70
CA LEU A 207 -5.50 -1.05 13.65
C LEU A 207 -6.82 -0.53 13.05
N GLY A 208 -7.12 -0.86 11.78
CA GLY A 208 -8.35 -0.42 11.11
C GLY A 208 -8.41 1.09 10.82
N ILE A 209 -7.27 1.77 10.76
CA ILE A 209 -7.17 3.19 10.44
C ILE A 209 -7.21 3.36 8.91
N TYR A 210 -8.42 3.58 8.40
CA TYR A 210 -8.71 3.88 6.99
C TYR A 210 -9.26 5.30 6.82
N ARG A 211 -9.63 5.67 5.59
CA ARG A 211 -10.34 6.93 5.33
C ARG A 211 -11.62 6.97 6.18
N ASN A 212 -12.03 8.17 6.60
CA ASN A 212 -13.23 8.39 7.42
C ASN A 212 -13.20 7.76 8.82
N ASN A 213 -12.03 7.41 9.36
CA ASN A 213 -11.92 6.93 10.73
C ASN A 213 -12.36 7.99 11.77
N ARG A 214 -12.80 7.50 12.94
CA ARG A 214 -13.31 8.33 14.04
C ARG A 214 -12.29 9.31 14.63
N TRP A 215 -10.99 9.00 14.53
CA TRP A 215 -9.91 9.84 15.07
C TRP A 215 -9.45 10.95 14.12
N LYS A 216 -10.05 11.03 12.92
CA LYS A 216 -9.67 11.99 11.87
C LYS A 216 -8.19 11.92 11.47
N LEU A 217 -7.55 10.78 11.74
CA LEU A 217 -6.20 10.52 11.29
C LEU A 217 -6.16 10.39 9.77
N CYS A 218 -5.15 11.00 9.15
CA CYS A 218 -4.88 10.74 7.75
C CYS A 218 -4.37 9.30 7.61
N PRO A 219 -4.97 8.43 6.78
CA PRO A 219 -4.54 7.04 6.65
C PRO A 219 -3.22 6.88 5.86
N THR A 220 -2.59 7.98 5.44
CA THR A 220 -1.31 7.99 4.74
C THR A 220 -0.41 9.08 5.33
N ILE A 221 0.88 8.76 5.52
CA ILE A 221 1.84 9.63 6.21
C ILE A 221 2.81 10.34 5.26
N TYR A 222 2.95 9.85 4.03
CA TYR A 222 3.63 10.56 2.93
C TYR A 222 2.75 10.59 1.69
N GLU A 223 2.91 11.63 0.87
CA GLU A 223 2.35 11.75 -0.47
C GLU A 223 3.47 12.12 -1.43
N SER A 224 3.54 11.45 -2.57
CA SER A 224 4.53 11.74 -3.62
C SER A 224 3.82 12.09 -4.92
N ARG A 225 4.15 13.25 -5.46
CA ARG A 225 3.66 13.72 -6.77
C ARG A 225 4.83 13.80 -7.74
N PHE A 226 4.68 13.18 -8.90
CA PHE A 226 5.67 13.27 -9.95
C PHE A 226 5.52 14.60 -10.69
N ASP A 227 6.59 15.38 -10.77
CA ASP A 227 6.59 16.66 -11.47
C ASP A 227 7.14 16.49 -12.89
N LEU A 228 6.23 16.68 -13.85
CA LEU A 228 6.52 16.58 -15.28
C LEU A 228 7.22 17.82 -15.86
N GLU A 229 7.09 18.95 -15.17
CA GLU A 229 7.54 20.28 -15.60
C GLU A 229 8.94 20.61 -15.08
N CYS A 230 9.34 20.06 -13.93
CA CYS A 230 10.67 20.28 -13.38
C CYS A 230 11.78 19.58 -14.19
N VAL A 231 12.97 20.20 -14.22
CA VAL A 231 14.17 19.69 -14.88
C VAL A 231 15.34 19.72 -13.89
N PRO A 232 15.98 18.58 -13.56
CA PRO A 232 15.57 17.22 -13.94
C PRO A 232 14.24 16.82 -13.29
N ARG A 233 13.44 15.99 -14.00
CA ARG A 233 12.17 15.48 -13.50
C ARG A 233 12.37 14.73 -12.19
N ARG A 234 11.57 15.04 -11.17
CA ARG A 234 11.65 14.43 -9.84
C ARG A 234 10.28 14.31 -9.18
N SER A 235 10.22 13.52 -8.12
CA SER A 235 9.09 13.52 -7.20
C SER A 235 9.18 14.72 -6.25
N HIS A 236 8.03 15.27 -5.87
CA HIS A 236 7.88 16.08 -4.67
C HIS A 236 7.18 15.24 -3.61
N ILE A 237 7.91 14.92 -2.54
CA ILE A 237 7.41 14.10 -1.44
C ILE A 237 7.10 15.02 -0.26
N VAL A 238 5.87 14.92 0.25
CA VAL A 238 5.40 15.65 1.42
C VAL A 238 5.15 14.68 2.56
N ASN A 239 5.76 14.92 3.71
CA ASN A 239 5.39 14.28 4.97
C ASN A 239 4.08 14.90 5.46
N ARG A 240 3.00 14.12 5.44
CA ARG A 240 1.65 14.59 5.79
C ARG A 240 1.43 14.77 7.28
N VAL A 241 2.31 14.19 8.11
CA VAL A 241 2.28 14.37 9.56
C VAL A 241 2.83 15.74 9.94
N THR A 242 3.97 16.12 9.35
CA THR A 242 4.67 17.38 9.68
C THR A 242 4.29 18.53 8.74
N GLY A 243 3.75 18.24 7.56
CA GLY A 243 3.49 19.21 6.49
C GLY A 243 4.74 19.64 5.72
N LEU A 244 5.89 18.99 5.96
CA LEU A 244 7.17 19.36 5.35
C LEU A 244 7.41 18.61 4.04
N VAL A 245 8.05 19.29 3.10
CA VAL A 245 8.61 18.67 1.88
C VAL A 245 9.94 18.00 2.26
N VAL A 246 10.16 16.78 1.80
CA VAL A 246 11.33 15.94 2.16
C VAL A 246 12.25 15.66 0.96
N THR A 247 11.97 16.26 -0.21
CA THR A 247 12.73 16.14 -1.46
C THR A 247 12.74 17.45 -2.25
#